data_AF-A0A6G7YCR8-F1
#
_entry.id   AF-A0A6G7YCR8-F1
#
_cell.length_a   1.000
_cell.length_b   1.000
_cell.length_c   1.000
_cell.angle_alpha   90.00
_cell.angle_beta   90.00
_cell.angle_gamma   90.00
#
_symmetry.space_group_name_H-M   'P 1'
#
loop_
_entity.id
_entity.type
_entity.pdbx_description
1 polymer ?
#
loop_
_entity_poly.entity_id
_entity_poly.type
_entity_poly.pdbx_seq_one_letter_code
_entity_poly.pdbx_strand_id
1 'polypeptide(L)'
;MTGALVQGLVLPVLFVGGFAATTAVLPTHDSRSTDSAPDAVEIRQQSGHPRSAKDLIAAHDCWRSTAPADVRGTHPGHAVVTWPGHDGPTYGDGWTVHVALEHTFNKPVLGFKVHAFCR
;
A
#
# COMPACT_ATOMS: atom_id res chain seq x y z
N MET A 1 25.00 -38.28 -47.21
CA MET A 1 25.08 -39.05 -45.95
C MET A 1 23.66 -39.33 -45.53
N THR A 2 23.30 -40.60 -45.55
CA THR A 2 21.96 -41.16 -45.45
C THR A 2 21.85 -41.91 -44.11
N GLY A 3 20.67 -41.85 -43.46
CA GLY A 3 20.28 -42.71 -42.34
C GLY A 3 20.34 -42.04 -40.96
N ALA A 4 19.46 -42.27 -40.00
CA ALA A 4 18.24 -43.08 -39.94
C ALA A 4 17.43 -42.65 -38.69
N LEU A 5 16.10 -42.84 -38.75
CA LEU A 5 15.17 -42.89 -37.61
C LEU A 5 15.61 -43.91 -36.54
N VAL A 6 15.17 -43.73 -35.29
CA VAL A 6 14.53 -44.73 -34.38
C VAL A 6 14.27 -44.03 -33.03
N GLN A 7 13.02 -43.68 -32.69
CA GLN A 7 12.04 -44.48 -31.95
C GLN A 7 12.47 -44.80 -30.50
N GLY A 8 11.87 -44.09 -29.54
CA GLY A 8 11.99 -44.35 -28.10
C GLY A 8 10.68 -44.00 -27.41
N LEU A 9 9.69 -44.85 -27.65
CA LEU A 9 8.32 -44.80 -27.14
C LEU A 9 8.33 -45.37 -25.72
N VAL A 10 8.00 -44.57 -24.70
CA VAL A 10 7.70 -45.07 -23.34
C VAL A 10 6.49 -44.33 -22.79
N LEU A 11 5.32 -44.93 -22.97
CA LEU A 11 4.10 -44.74 -22.18
C LEU A 11 3.89 -46.04 -21.36
N PRO A 12 3.02 -46.09 -20.35
CA PRO A 12 2.86 -45.24 -19.17
C PRO A 12 2.86 -46.10 -17.88
N VAL A 13 3.19 -45.54 -16.70
CA VAL A 13 2.93 -46.23 -15.43
C VAL A 13 1.75 -45.58 -14.72
N LEU A 14 0.63 -46.32 -14.76
CA LEU A 14 -0.57 -46.16 -13.95
C LEU A 14 -0.20 -46.07 -12.47
N PHE A 15 -0.47 -44.93 -11.83
CA PHE A 15 -0.64 -44.87 -10.38
C PHE A 15 -2.11 -44.59 -10.06
N VAL A 16 -2.81 -45.70 -9.84
CA VAL A 16 -4.09 -45.76 -9.14
C VAL A 16 -3.79 -45.48 -7.67
N GLY A 17 -4.28 -44.37 -7.14
CA GLY A 17 -4.17 -44.01 -5.73
C GLY A 17 -5.38 -43.18 -5.33
N GLY A 18 -6.37 -43.83 -4.75
CA GLY A 18 -7.67 -43.26 -4.42
C GLY A 18 -7.59 -42.11 -3.43
N PHE A 19 -8.24 -41.00 -3.77
CA PHE A 19 -8.61 -39.97 -2.81
C PHE A 19 -9.83 -40.46 -2.03
N ALA A 20 -9.59 -40.89 -0.79
CA ALA A 20 -10.64 -41.15 0.17
C ALA A 20 -11.31 -39.81 0.55
N ALA A 21 -12.50 -39.56 0.00
CA ALA A 21 -13.34 -38.45 0.37
C ALA A 21 -13.86 -38.65 1.80
N THR A 22 -13.22 -38.01 2.78
CA THR A 22 -13.75 -37.89 4.14
C THR A 22 -14.62 -36.64 4.19
N THR A 23 -15.94 -36.80 4.02
CA THR A 23 -16.89 -35.71 4.24
C THR A 23 -16.99 -35.45 5.73
N ALA A 24 -16.30 -34.41 6.19
CA ALA A 24 -16.44 -33.89 7.54
C ALA A 24 -17.89 -33.44 7.78
N VAL A 25 -18.45 -33.92 8.89
CA VAL A 25 -19.77 -33.55 9.42
C VAL A 25 -19.74 -32.05 9.77
N LEU A 26 -20.60 -31.26 9.13
CA LEU A 26 -20.84 -29.86 9.50
C LEU A 26 -21.72 -29.80 10.76
N PRO A 27 -21.29 -29.16 11.85
CA PRO A 27 -22.22 -28.79 12.91
C PRO A 27 -23.12 -27.64 12.40
N THR A 28 -24.43 -27.86 12.44
CA THR A 28 -25.44 -26.81 12.21
C THR A 28 -25.32 -25.78 13.33
N HIS A 29 -24.67 -24.66 13.03
CA HIS A 29 -24.70 -23.46 13.87
C HIS A 29 -26.12 -22.86 13.80
N ASP A 30 -26.88 -23.06 14.87
CA ASP A 30 -28.15 -22.39 15.16
C ASP A 30 -27.89 -20.87 15.25
N SER A 31 -28.15 -20.16 14.16
CA SER A 31 -28.05 -18.69 14.10
C SER A 31 -29.31 -18.08 14.68
N ARG A 32 -29.39 -18.08 16.01
CA ARG A 32 -30.33 -17.25 16.78
C ARG A 32 -30.04 -15.78 16.45
N SER A 33 -30.77 -15.23 15.48
CA SER A 33 -30.74 -13.81 15.13
C SER A 33 -31.42 -13.01 16.23
N THR A 34 -30.62 -12.51 17.16
CA THR A 34 -30.95 -11.36 18.00
C THR A 34 -29.79 -10.40 17.84
N ASP A 35 -29.93 -9.36 17.04
CA ASP A 35 -29.80 -8.00 17.54
C ASP A 35 -30.13 -6.97 16.46
N SER A 36 -30.73 -5.87 16.91
CA SER A 36 -31.01 -4.71 16.10
C SER A 36 -29.80 -3.77 16.05
N ALA A 37 -29.73 -3.00 14.96
CA ALA A 37 -29.09 -1.68 14.83
C ALA A 37 -27.57 -1.63 14.59
N PRO A 38 -27.02 -0.48 14.14
CA PRO A 38 -27.60 0.65 13.39
C PRO A 38 -26.80 0.95 12.09
N ASP A 39 -27.32 1.87 11.28
CA ASP A 39 -26.61 2.65 10.25
C ASP A 39 -25.29 2.07 9.71
N ALA A 40 -25.39 1.45 8.53
CA ALA A 40 -24.26 1.39 7.63
C ALA A 40 -23.82 2.82 7.35
N VAL A 41 -22.87 3.32 8.14
CA VAL A 41 -22.07 4.49 7.82
C VAL A 41 -21.45 4.19 6.48
N GLU A 42 -22.08 4.72 5.44
CA GLU A 42 -21.51 4.90 4.13
C GLU A 42 -20.17 5.58 4.39
N ILE A 43 -19.09 4.80 4.35
CA ILE A 43 -17.74 5.32 4.24
C ILE A 43 -17.75 6.02 2.89
N ARG A 44 -18.16 7.29 2.89
CA ARG A 44 -17.90 8.24 1.83
C ARG A 44 -16.39 8.29 1.75
N GLN A 45 -15.84 7.40 0.93
CA GLN A 45 -14.59 7.66 0.27
C GLN A 45 -14.81 9.00 -0.40
N GLN A 46 -14.25 10.04 0.23
CA GLN A 46 -14.36 11.42 -0.15
C GLN A 46 -13.47 11.59 -1.40
N SER A 47 -13.94 10.96 -2.47
CA SER A 47 -13.32 10.87 -3.78
C SER A 47 -13.79 12.09 -4.56
N GLY A 48 -13.13 13.22 -4.33
CA GLY A 48 -13.46 14.46 -5.00
C GLY A 48 -12.31 15.42 -4.92
N HIS A 49 -11.53 15.48 -6.00
CA HIS A 49 -10.32 16.29 -6.22
C HIS A 49 -9.00 15.70 -5.69
N PRO A 50 -7.93 15.62 -6.51
CA PRO A 50 -6.58 15.43 -5.98
C PRO A 50 -6.32 16.58 -5.00
N ARG A 51 -6.10 16.26 -3.72
CA ARG A 51 -5.82 17.30 -2.72
C ARG A 51 -4.56 18.06 -3.16
N SER A 52 -4.67 19.37 -3.23
CA SER A 52 -3.50 20.20 -3.54
C SER A 52 -2.50 20.10 -2.39
N ALA A 53 -1.23 20.43 -2.65
CA ALA A 53 -0.21 20.41 -1.59
C ALA A 53 -0.58 21.39 -0.48
N LYS A 54 -1.21 22.52 -0.84
CA LYS A 54 -1.71 23.53 0.10
C LYS A 54 -2.78 22.95 1.03
N ASP A 55 -3.68 22.14 0.51
CA ASP A 55 -4.74 21.51 1.31
C ASP A 55 -4.15 20.51 2.31
N LEU A 56 -3.19 19.70 1.89
CA LEU A 56 -2.49 18.77 2.78
C LEU A 56 -1.68 19.50 3.86
N ILE A 57 -0.97 20.58 3.48
CA ILE A 57 -0.21 21.39 4.43
C ILE A 57 -1.12 22.00 5.50
N ALA A 58 -2.27 22.54 5.10
CA ALA A 58 -3.22 23.12 6.02
C ALA A 58 -3.92 22.06 6.90
N ALA A 59 -4.23 20.89 6.33
CA ALA A 59 -4.93 19.82 7.04
C ALA A 59 -4.07 19.14 8.12
N HIS A 60 -2.74 19.12 7.95
CA HIS A 60 -1.81 18.38 8.82
C HIS A 60 -0.83 19.28 9.60
N ASP A 61 -1.09 20.60 9.66
CA ASP A 61 -0.28 21.60 10.38
C ASP A 61 1.22 21.51 10.05
N CYS A 62 1.52 21.48 8.74
CA CYS A 62 2.88 21.30 8.24
C CYS A 62 3.62 22.64 8.09
N TRP A 63 4.96 22.59 8.16
CA TRP A 63 5.86 23.72 7.91
C TRP A 63 6.77 23.46 6.71
N ARG A 64 7.11 24.53 5.97
CA ARG A 64 7.84 24.42 4.70
C ARG A 64 9.34 24.69 4.81
N SER A 65 9.74 25.55 5.75
CA SER A 65 11.11 26.05 5.87
C SER A 65 11.62 25.91 7.29
N THR A 66 11.14 26.76 8.19
CA THR A 66 11.57 26.77 9.58
C THR A 66 10.55 26.04 10.43
N ALA A 67 11.03 25.06 11.20
CA ALA A 67 10.23 24.34 12.17
C ALA A 67 9.69 25.31 13.25
N PRO A 68 8.39 25.21 13.62
CA PRO A 68 7.81 25.93 14.75
C PRO A 68 8.58 25.70 16.06
N ALA A 69 8.57 26.70 16.96
CA ALA A 69 9.40 26.72 18.17
C ALA A 69 9.22 25.48 19.07
N ASP A 70 8.02 24.91 19.10
CA ASP A 70 7.63 23.73 19.86
C ASP A 70 8.21 22.41 19.32
N VAL A 71 8.61 22.37 18.04
CA VAL A 71 9.19 21.17 17.39
C VAL A 71 10.59 21.41 16.81
N ARG A 72 11.22 22.55 17.15
CA ARG A 72 12.61 22.81 16.75
C ARG A 72 13.55 21.79 17.39
N GLY A 73 14.39 21.18 16.56
CA GLY A 73 15.33 20.14 17.00
C GLY A 73 14.71 18.74 17.07
N THR A 74 13.41 18.60 16.81
CA THR A 74 12.72 17.33 16.69
C THR A 74 12.66 16.90 15.22
N HIS A 75 12.75 15.59 14.97
CA HIS A 75 12.58 15.05 13.64
C HIS A 75 11.10 15.10 13.22
N PRO A 76 10.76 15.51 11.98
CA PRO A 76 9.39 15.43 11.50
C PRO A 76 8.85 14.00 11.52
N GLY A 77 7.56 13.83 11.84
CA GLY A 77 6.87 12.54 11.76
C GLY A 77 6.33 12.23 10.37
N HIS A 78 5.97 13.27 9.61
CA HIS A 78 5.37 13.13 8.28
C HIS A 78 5.89 14.18 7.29
N ALA A 79 5.65 13.95 6.00
CA ALA A 79 6.00 14.90 4.94
C ALA A 79 4.96 14.91 3.82
N VAL A 80 4.75 16.09 3.24
CA VAL A 80 3.96 16.27 2.01
C VAL A 80 4.93 16.32 0.84
N VAL A 81 4.87 15.34 -0.06
CA VAL A 81 5.80 15.19 -1.18
C VAL A 81 5.06 14.89 -2.48
N THR A 82 5.67 15.13 -3.62
CA THR A 82 5.23 14.58 -4.92
C THR A 82 6.32 13.66 -5.44
N TRP A 83 5.95 12.41 -5.69
CA TRP A 83 6.86 11.40 -6.21
C TRP A 83 7.08 11.55 -7.73
N PRO A 84 8.23 11.10 -8.26
CA PRO A 84 8.45 11.09 -9.70
C PRO A 84 7.37 10.27 -10.42
N GLY A 85 6.74 10.87 -11.43
CA GLY A 85 5.68 10.22 -12.21
C GLY A 85 4.30 10.22 -11.53
N HIS A 86 4.13 10.89 -10.38
CA HIS A 86 2.82 11.08 -9.75
C HIS A 86 2.24 12.46 -10.08
N ASP A 87 0.93 12.50 -10.31
CA ASP A 87 0.20 13.73 -10.69
C ASP A 87 -0.13 14.63 -9.49
N GLY A 88 0.06 14.14 -8.26
CA GLY A 88 -0.39 14.83 -7.06
C GLY A 88 0.53 14.64 -5.85
N PRO A 89 0.40 15.52 -4.85
CA PRO A 89 1.12 15.38 -3.60
C PRO A 89 0.48 14.30 -2.72
N THR A 90 1.33 13.67 -1.92
CA THR A 90 0.98 12.63 -0.96
C THR A 90 1.48 13.05 0.41
N TYR A 91 0.65 12.84 1.43
CA TYR A 91 1.06 12.89 2.83
C TYR A 91 1.62 11.51 3.21
N GLY A 92 2.89 11.46 3.58
CA GLY A 92 3.59 10.22 3.89
C GLY A 92 4.18 10.20 5.29
N ASP A 93 4.46 8.99 5.77
CA ASP A 93 4.96 8.67 7.10
C ASP A 93 6.48 8.89 7.27
N GLY A 94 7.06 8.34 8.33
CA GLY A 94 8.47 8.47 8.66
C GLY A 94 9.43 7.97 7.57
N TRP A 95 9.06 6.96 6.76
CA TRP A 95 9.88 6.57 5.61
C TRP A 95 9.89 7.68 4.56
N THR A 96 8.74 8.29 4.32
CA THR A 96 8.63 9.45 3.41
C THR A 96 9.45 10.63 3.92
N VAL A 97 9.48 10.86 5.24
CA VAL A 97 10.34 11.88 5.84
C VAL A 97 11.81 11.58 5.59
N HIS A 98 12.25 10.34 5.81
CA HIS A 98 13.64 9.94 5.56
C HIS A 98 14.04 10.23 4.11
N VAL A 99 13.23 9.82 3.14
CA VAL A 99 13.48 10.10 1.72
C VAL A 99 13.48 11.60 1.43
N ALA A 100 12.56 12.37 2.03
CA ALA A 100 12.49 13.81 1.87
C ALA A 100 13.74 14.52 2.42
N LEU A 101 14.28 14.07 3.56
CA LEU A 101 15.50 14.62 4.14
C LEU A 101 16.74 14.25 3.32
N GLU A 102 16.86 13.00 2.87
CA GLU A 102 17.94 12.57 1.98
C GLU A 102 17.93 13.37 0.67
N HIS A 103 16.75 13.60 0.09
CA HIS A 103 16.60 14.46 -1.09
C HIS A 103 17.05 15.90 -0.82
N THR A 104 16.69 16.46 0.34
CA THR A 104 16.92 17.87 0.67
C THR A 104 18.37 18.16 1.04
N PHE A 105 19.03 17.26 1.78
CA PHE A 105 20.34 17.53 2.38
C PHE A 105 21.49 16.74 1.77
N ASN A 106 21.23 15.63 1.07
CA ASN A 106 22.27 14.75 0.59
C ASN A 106 22.29 14.69 -0.94
N LYS A 107 21.35 13.95 -1.55
CA LYS A 107 21.30 13.78 -3.01
C LYS A 107 19.88 14.06 -3.52
N PRO A 108 19.68 15.13 -4.31
CA PRO A 108 18.38 15.41 -4.90
C PRO A 108 18.00 14.32 -5.91
N VAL A 109 16.83 13.75 -5.71
CA VAL A 109 16.17 12.79 -6.60
C VAL A 109 15.39 13.54 -7.68
N LEU A 110 15.66 13.24 -8.96
CA LEU A 110 14.98 13.89 -10.09
C LEU A 110 13.46 13.62 -10.06
N GLY A 111 12.66 14.68 -10.26
CA GLY A 111 11.20 14.58 -10.30
C GLY A 111 10.53 14.43 -8.93
N PHE A 112 11.29 14.24 -7.85
CA PHE A 112 10.77 14.25 -6.49
C PHE A 112 10.72 15.68 -5.97
N LYS A 113 9.62 16.05 -5.30
CA LYS A 113 9.42 17.38 -4.71
C LYS A 113 8.97 17.26 -3.27
N VAL A 114 9.64 17.98 -2.37
CA VAL A 114 9.21 18.16 -0.98
C VAL A 114 8.42 19.46 -0.88
N HIS A 115 7.19 19.40 -0.37
CA HIS A 115 6.34 20.59 -0.19
C HIS A 115 6.42 21.12 1.24
N ALA A 116 6.36 20.22 2.23
CA ALA A 116 6.41 20.54 3.66
C ALA A 116 6.74 19.31 4.52
N PHE A 117 7.16 19.57 5.75
CA PHE A 117 7.29 18.60 6.84
C PHE A 117 6.19 18.83 7.87
N CYS A 118 5.72 17.79 8.53
CA CYS A 118 4.64 17.85 9.50
C CYS A 118 5.07 17.13 10.78
N ARG A 119 4.31 17.33 11.87
CA ARG A 119 4.61 16.72 13.15
C ARG A 119 4.56 15.19 13.08
#